data_AF-X0T6L0-F1
#
_entry.id   AF-X0T6L0-F1
#
_cell.length_a   1.000
_cell.length_b   1.000
_cell.length_c   1.000
_cell.angle_alpha   90.00
_cell.angle_beta   90.00
_cell.angle_gamma   90.00
#
_symmetry.space_group_name_H-M   'P 1'
#
loop_
_entity.id
_entity.type
_entity.pdbx_description
1 polymer ?
#
loop_
_entity_poly.entity_id
_entity_poly.type
_entity_poly.pdbx_seq_one_letter_code
_entity_poly.pdbx_strand_id
1 'polypeptide(L)'
;MPNHFRGIIILEDIRVCKMKTSMIFFLIIILAISLFGADIAFADNNELTELEAQQLKILRLSKVVEEQPSNIKLKEDIENYKIGLELYQQSDYQQAIFELLKVEYSTLNLPLYIKSQYILGDCYRKIEDWDRAIE
;
A
#
# COMPACT_ATOMS: atom_id res chain seq x y z
N MET A 1 10.89 -39.76 -58.32
CA MET A 1 9.96 -39.23 -57.30
C MET A 1 10.70 -38.39 -56.25
N PRO A 2 11.09 -37.12 -56.53
CA PRO A 2 11.83 -36.28 -55.57
C PRO A 2 10.95 -35.23 -54.85
N ASN A 3 9.72 -35.01 -55.30
CA ASN A 3 8.93 -33.83 -54.91
C ASN A 3 8.20 -33.98 -53.56
N HIS A 4 8.05 -35.20 -53.05
CA HIS A 4 7.27 -35.45 -51.83
C HIS A 4 8.05 -35.17 -50.54
N PHE A 5 9.35 -35.45 -50.53
CA PHE A 5 10.23 -35.16 -49.40
C PHE A 5 10.48 -33.65 -49.23
N ARG A 6 10.56 -32.92 -50.34
CA ARG A 6 10.79 -31.46 -50.33
C ARG A 6 9.61 -30.69 -49.72
N GLY A 7 8.38 -31.15 -49.92
CA GLY A 7 7.18 -30.53 -49.34
C GLY A 7 7.06 -30.70 -47.83
N ILE A 8 7.52 -31.83 -47.27
CA ILE A 8 7.46 -32.11 -45.82
C ILE A 8 8.46 -31.23 -45.06
N ILE A 9 9.69 -31.10 -45.56
CA ILE A 9 10.74 -30.26 -44.95
C ILE A 9 10.31 -28.78 -44.91
N ILE A 10 9.71 -28.28 -46.01
CA ILE A 10 9.21 -26.89 -46.07
C ILE A 10 8.08 -26.66 -45.04
N LEU A 11 7.20 -27.64 -44.84
CA LEU A 11 6.09 -27.51 -43.87
C LEU A 11 6.60 -27.49 -42.42
N GLU A 12 7.64 -28.27 -42.12
CA GLU A 12 8.28 -28.33 -40.81
C GLU A 12 9.07 -27.06 -40.52
N ASP A 13 9.82 -26.54 -41.50
CA ASP A 13 10.52 -25.25 -41.40
C ASP A 13 9.55 -24.07 -41.19
N ILE A 14 8.40 -24.06 -41.87
CA ILE A 14 7.35 -23.04 -41.66
C ILE A 14 6.77 -23.14 -40.25
N ARG A 15 6.53 -24.36 -39.73
CA ARG A 15 6.01 -24.57 -38.38
C ARG A 15 7.01 -24.13 -37.32
N VAL A 16 8.29 -24.45 -37.48
CA VAL A 16 9.38 -24.04 -36.58
C VAL A 16 9.59 -22.53 -36.61
N CYS A 17 9.56 -21.90 -37.79
CA CYS A 17 9.62 -20.45 -37.91
C CYS A 17 8.44 -19.76 -37.21
N LYS A 18 7.22 -20.27 -37.40
CA LYS A 18 6.03 -19.72 -36.74
C LYS A 18 6.08 -19.85 -35.21
N MET A 19 6.60 -20.97 -34.71
CA MET A 19 6.78 -21.19 -33.27
C MET A 19 7.85 -20.27 -32.67
N LYS A 20 8.98 -20.07 -33.37
CA LYS A 20 10.03 -19.13 -32.98
C LYS A 20 9.51 -17.70 -32.93
N THR A 21 8.78 -17.26 -33.96
CA THR A 21 8.16 -15.93 -33.99
C THR A 21 7.21 -15.75 -32.81
N SER A 22 6.34 -16.73 -32.54
CA SER A 22 5.43 -16.68 -31.40
C SER A 22 6.17 -16.58 -30.05
N MET A 23 7.25 -17.34 -29.87
CA MET A 23 8.03 -17.33 -28.64
C MET A 23 8.72 -15.98 -28.40
N ILE A 24 9.22 -15.35 -29.47
CA ILE A 24 9.80 -13.99 -29.43
C ILE A 24 8.75 -12.96 -29.00
N PHE A 25 7.52 -13.04 -29.53
CA PHE A 25 6.43 -12.15 -29.10
C PHE A 25 6.10 -12.30 -27.62
N PHE A 26 6.03 -13.53 -27.10
CA PHE A 26 5.82 -13.77 -25.66
C PHE A 26 6.95 -13.20 -24.79
N LEU A 27 8.20 -13.35 -25.22
CA LEU A 27 9.35 -12.77 -24.50
C LEU A 27 9.30 -11.24 -24.48
N ILE A 28 8.89 -10.59 -25.57
CA ILE A 28 8.72 -9.13 -25.62
C ILE A 28 7.61 -8.67 -24.65
N ILE A 29 6.49 -9.41 -24.57
CA ILE A 29 5.41 -9.09 -23.63
C ILE A 29 5.88 -9.23 -22.18
N ILE A 30 6.58 -10.32 -21.83
CA ILE A 30 7.12 -10.52 -20.48
C ILE A 30 8.15 -9.43 -20.12
N LEU A 31 9.00 -9.04 -21.07
CA LEU A 31 9.97 -7.97 -20.89
C LEU A 31 9.28 -6.61 -20.70
N ALA A 32 8.22 -6.32 -21.47
CA ALA A 32 7.43 -5.11 -21.33
C ALA A 32 6.72 -5.04 -19.97
N ILE A 33 6.12 -6.14 -19.50
CA ILE A 33 5.50 -6.22 -18.17
C ILE A 33 6.56 -6.04 -17.07
N SER A 34 7.75 -6.61 -17.23
CA SER A 34 8.87 -6.46 -16.29
C SER A 34 9.41 -5.03 -16.23
N LEU A 35 9.44 -4.30 -17.35
CA LEU A 35 9.82 -2.89 -17.37
C LEU A 35 8.71 -2.00 -16.77
N PHE A 36 7.45 -2.21 -17.16
CA PHE A 36 6.33 -1.41 -16.65
C PHE A 36 6.00 -1.69 -15.19
N GLY A 37 6.29 -2.89 -14.66
CA GLY A 37 6.11 -3.23 -13.25
C GLY A 37 7.06 -2.50 -12.30
N ALA A 38 8.18 -1.96 -12.79
CA ALA A 38 9.12 -1.17 -12.00
C ALA A 38 8.65 0.29 -11.80
N ASP A 39 7.88 0.85 -12.74
CA ASP A 39 7.43 2.25 -12.70
C ASP A 39 6.12 2.45 -11.91
N ILE A 40 5.40 1.38 -11.56
CA ILE A 40 4.22 1.49 -10.67
C ILE A 40 4.62 1.64 -9.18
N ALA A 41 5.90 1.45 -8.86
CA ALA A 41 6.45 1.71 -7.52
C ALA A 41 6.89 3.17 -7.31
N PHE A 42 6.83 4.01 -8.36
CA PHE A 42 7.20 5.42 -8.33
C PHE A 42 6.08 6.33 -8.86
N ALA A 43 4.81 5.93 -8.67
CA ALA A 43 3.74 6.92 -8.58
C ALA A 43 4.00 7.75 -7.33
N ASP A 44 4.73 8.83 -7.57
CA ASP A 44 5.14 9.93 -6.70
C ASP A 44 4.43 9.91 -5.35
N ASN A 45 5.11 9.39 -4.33
CA ASN A 45 4.73 9.55 -2.92
C ASN A 45 4.46 11.03 -2.57
N ASN A 46 4.97 11.96 -3.38
CA ASN A 46 4.71 13.39 -3.28
C ASN A 46 3.26 13.77 -3.62
N GLU A 47 2.57 13.13 -4.58
CA GLU A 47 1.13 13.39 -4.86
C GLU A 47 0.25 12.94 -3.69
N LEU A 48 0.55 11.78 -3.10
CA LEU A 48 -0.15 11.31 -1.89
C LEU A 48 0.13 12.25 -0.70
N THR A 49 1.37 12.73 -0.58
CA THR A 49 1.78 13.71 0.44
C THR A 49 1.10 15.07 0.23
N GLU A 50 0.93 15.50 -1.02
CA GLU A 50 0.24 16.74 -1.37
C GLU A 50 -1.25 16.65 -1.07
N LEU A 51 -1.90 15.52 -1.40
CA LEU A 51 -3.29 15.26 -1.03
C LEU A 51 -3.46 15.27 0.49
N GLU A 52 -2.56 14.61 1.24
CA GLU A 52 -2.54 14.64 2.70
C GLU A 52 -2.37 16.07 3.24
N ALA A 53 -1.50 16.88 2.63
CA ALA A 53 -1.29 18.27 3.01
C ALA A 53 -2.50 19.17 2.70
N GLN A 54 -3.17 18.94 1.57
CA GLN A 54 -4.39 19.64 1.18
C GLN A 54 -5.57 19.25 2.08
N GLN A 55 -5.73 17.98 2.41
CA GLN A 55 -6.71 17.50 3.38
C GLN A 55 -6.44 18.08 4.77
N LEU A 56 -5.18 18.13 5.21
CA LEU A 56 -4.80 18.78 6.47
C LEU A 56 -5.10 20.28 6.46
N LYS A 57 -4.95 20.96 5.32
CA LYS A 57 -5.29 22.38 5.17
C LYS A 57 -6.80 22.62 5.23
N ILE A 58 -7.59 21.79 4.54
CA ILE A 58 -9.06 21.83 4.59
C ILE A 58 -9.55 21.55 6.02
N LEU A 59 -8.96 20.57 6.69
CA LEU A 59 -9.22 20.23 8.09
C LEU A 59 -8.88 21.38 9.06
N ARG A 60 -7.75 22.07 8.84
CA ARG A 60 -7.38 23.26 9.64
C ARG A 60 -8.36 24.40 9.41
N LEU A 61 -8.85 24.57 8.18
CA LEU A 61 -9.85 25.59 7.85
C LEU A 61 -11.21 25.27 8.45
N SER A 62 -11.63 23.99 8.47
CA SER A 62 -12.85 23.59 9.17
C SER A 62 -12.73 23.77 10.69
N LYS A 63 -11.54 23.52 11.26
CA LYS A 63 -11.22 23.70 12.69
C LYS A 63 -11.33 25.17 13.16
N VAL A 64 -11.03 26.15 12.30
CA VAL A 64 -11.18 27.59 12.64
C VAL A 64 -12.65 28.00 12.74
N VAL A 65 -13.56 27.23 12.15
CA VAL A 65 -15.00 27.50 12.14
C VAL A 65 -15.74 26.82 13.31
N GLU A 66 -15.18 25.75 13.90
CA GLU A 66 -15.81 24.93 14.96
C GLU A 66 -15.14 25.05 16.33
N GLU A 67 -14.91 26.26 16.84
CA GLU A 67 -14.31 26.39 18.17
C GLU A 67 -15.15 25.72 19.27
N GLN A 68 -14.45 24.87 20.06
CA GLN A 68 -14.83 24.19 21.32
C GLN A 68 -15.77 22.99 21.11
N PRO A 69 -15.45 21.70 21.42
CA PRO A 69 -14.37 21.04 22.17
C PRO A 69 -13.45 20.08 21.35
N SER A 70 -13.59 20.05 20.02
CA SER A 70 -12.86 19.15 19.11
C SER A 70 -11.33 19.31 19.12
N ASN A 71 -10.83 20.51 19.49
CA ASN A 71 -9.40 20.81 19.54
C ASN A 71 -8.68 20.09 20.69
N ILE A 72 -9.33 19.93 21.85
CA ILE A 72 -8.74 19.26 23.02
C ILE A 72 -8.61 17.77 22.74
N LYS A 73 -9.68 17.14 22.23
CA LYS A 73 -9.69 15.72 21.90
C LYS A 73 -8.68 15.37 20.80
N LEU A 74 -8.60 16.18 19.73
CA LEU A 74 -7.61 15.98 18.67
C LEU A 74 -6.17 16.09 19.22
N LYS A 75 -5.90 16.99 20.16
CA LYS A 75 -4.57 17.11 20.77
C LYS A 75 -4.24 15.87 21.59
N GLU A 76 -5.19 15.37 22.37
CA GLU A 76 -5.05 14.15 23.16
C GLU A 76 -4.81 12.93 22.26
N ASP A 77 -5.58 12.78 21.18
CA ASP A 77 -5.39 11.70 20.19
C ASP A 77 -3.98 11.74 19.56
N ILE A 78 -3.47 12.93 19.24
CA ILE A 78 -2.11 13.10 18.69
C ILE A 78 -1.06 12.68 19.73
N GLU A 79 -1.28 12.99 21.00
CA GLU A 79 -0.35 12.65 22.09
C GLU A 79 -0.34 11.14 22.35
N ASN A 80 -1.52 10.52 22.45
CA ASN A 80 -1.68 9.06 22.58
C ASN A 80 -1.03 8.31 21.41
N TYR A 81 -1.25 8.77 20.17
CA TYR A 81 -0.59 8.19 18.99
C TYR A 81 0.94 8.27 19.08
N LYS A 82 1.49 9.41 19.50
CA LYS A 82 2.95 9.58 19.61
C LYS A 82 3.56 8.66 20.65
N ILE A 83 2.94 8.56 21.82
CA ILE A 83 3.40 7.66 22.89
C ILE A 83 3.30 6.21 22.41
N GLY A 84 2.17 5.82 21.81
CA GLY A 84 1.97 4.48 21.25
C GLY A 84 3.00 4.13 20.17
N LEU A 85 3.35 5.07 19.29
CA LEU A 85 4.38 4.91 18.27
C LEU A 85 5.78 4.73 18.88
N GLU A 86 6.13 5.52 19.90
CA GLU A 86 7.41 5.39 20.60
C GLU A 86 7.53 4.02 21.29
N LEU A 87 6.49 3.58 21.98
CA LEU A 87 6.42 2.26 22.62
C LEU A 87 6.52 1.13 21.59
N TYR A 88 5.83 1.25 20.44
CA TYR A 88 5.94 0.30 19.34
C TYR A 88 7.37 0.21 18.81
N GLN A 89 8.06 1.33 18.64
CA GLN A 89 9.48 1.37 18.22
C GLN A 89 10.40 0.72 19.26
N GLN A 90 10.05 0.80 20.54
CA GLN A 90 10.75 0.13 21.64
C GLN A 90 10.35 -1.36 21.77
N SER A 91 9.48 -1.88 20.90
CA SER A 91 8.91 -3.22 20.96
C SER A 91 8.09 -3.52 22.22
N ASP A 92 7.64 -2.49 22.94
CA ASP A 92 6.69 -2.62 24.03
C ASP A 92 5.25 -2.64 23.48
N TYR A 93 4.92 -3.75 22.83
CA TYR A 93 3.68 -3.87 22.07
C TYR A 93 2.43 -3.80 22.95
N GLN A 94 2.49 -4.28 24.20
CA GLN A 94 1.35 -4.23 25.12
C GLN A 94 1.04 -2.80 25.55
N GLN A 95 2.05 -2.01 25.93
CA GLN A 95 1.83 -0.61 26.27
C GLN A 95 1.48 0.22 25.02
N ALA A 96 2.07 -0.09 23.86
CA ALA A 96 1.72 0.56 22.61
C ALA A 96 0.22 0.37 22.27
N ILE A 97 -0.31 -0.85 22.43
CA ILE A 97 -1.75 -1.12 22.26
C ILE A 97 -2.58 -0.28 23.22
N PHE A 98 -2.21 -0.22 24.50
CA PHE A 98 -2.96 0.54 25.50
C PHE A 98 -3.09 2.03 25.14
N GLU A 99 -2.02 2.64 24.63
CA GLU A 99 -2.04 4.04 24.22
C GLU A 99 -2.78 4.26 22.89
N LEU A 100 -2.55 3.39 21.90
CA LEU A 100 -3.17 3.51 20.57
C LEU A 100 -4.70 3.30 20.60
N LEU A 101 -5.22 2.48 21.53
CA LEU A 101 -6.67 2.29 21.72
C LEU A 101 -7.41 3.55 22.19
N LYS A 102 -6.68 4.54 22.74
CA LYS A 102 -7.28 5.81 23.18
C LYS A 102 -7.56 6.76 22.01
N VAL A 103 -6.99 6.49 20.83
CA VAL A 103 -7.21 7.28 19.62
C VAL A 103 -8.58 6.92 19.05
N GLU A 104 -9.57 7.78 19.26
CA GLU A 104 -10.94 7.53 18.84
C GLU A 104 -11.18 7.88 17.37
N TYR A 105 -12.16 7.25 16.74
CA TYR A 105 -12.59 7.63 15.40
C TYR A 105 -13.27 9.01 15.39
N SER A 106 -12.83 9.89 14.51
CA SER A 106 -13.50 11.13 14.16
C SER A 106 -13.21 11.52 12.71
N THR A 107 -14.16 12.18 12.06
CA THR A 107 -13.93 12.74 10.72
C THR A 107 -12.78 13.75 10.71
N LEU A 108 -12.55 14.44 11.83
CA LEU A 108 -11.45 15.41 11.98
C LEU A 108 -10.08 14.75 12.20
N ASN A 109 -10.02 13.50 12.66
CA ASN A 109 -8.77 12.80 12.94
C ASN A 109 -8.58 11.53 12.08
N LEU A 110 -9.42 11.33 11.06
CA LEU A 110 -9.44 10.11 10.27
C LEU A 110 -8.06 9.64 9.79
N PRO A 111 -7.16 10.51 9.27
CA PRO A 111 -5.81 10.08 8.90
C PRO A 111 -4.98 9.57 10.08
N LEU A 112 -5.10 10.20 11.26
CA LEU A 112 -4.41 9.79 12.49
C LEU A 112 -4.98 8.48 13.02
N TYR A 113 -6.31 8.33 13.00
CA TYR A 113 -6.99 7.11 13.38
C TYR A 113 -6.53 5.92 12.52
N ILE A 114 -6.52 6.08 11.19
CA ILE A 114 -6.06 5.02 10.27
C ILE A 114 -4.60 4.63 10.55
N LYS A 115 -3.72 5.61 10.78
CA LYS A 115 -2.31 5.35 11.16
C LYS A 115 -2.22 4.59 12.49
N SER A 116 -3.06 4.95 13.46
CA SER A 116 -3.11 4.27 14.76
C SER A 116 -3.58 2.82 14.62
N GLN A 117 -4.65 2.57 13.84
CA GLN A 117 -5.17 1.21 13.60
C GLN A 117 -4.16 0.32 12.87
N TYR A 118 -3.40 0.87 11.91
CA TYR A 118 -2.33 0.13 11.26
C TYR A 118 -1.28 -0.37 12.26
N ILE A 119 -0.80 0.52 13.14
CA ILE A 119 0.18 0.15 14.17
C ILE A 119 -0.44 -0.81 15.18
N LEU A 120 -1.70 -0.59 15.57
CA LEU A 120 -2.44 -1.46 16.48
C LEU A 120 -2.53 -2.89 15.95
N GLY A 121 -2.90 -3.05 14.67
CA GLY A 121 -2.94 -4.34 13.99
C GLY A 121 -1.56 -5.02 13.94
N ASP A 122 -0.48 -4.26 13.68
CA ASP A 122 0.87 -4.82 13.73
C ASP A 122 1.26 -5.23 15.17
N CYS A 123 0.92 -4.43 16.18
CA CYS A 123 1.16 -4.79 17.58
C CYS A 123 0.45 -6.10 17.93
N TYR A 124 -0.83 -6.26 17.58
CA TYR A 124 -1.57 -7.49 17.80
C TYR A 124 -0.92 -8.68 17.10
N ARG A 125 -0.51 -8.48 15.84
CA ARG A 125 0.27 -9.48 15.08
C ARG A 125 1.57 -9.87 15.78
N LYS A 126 2.29 -8.92 16.37
CA LYS A 126 3.57 -9.15 17.09
C LYS A 126 3.40 -9.95 18.38
N ILE A 127 2.25 -9.80 19.05
CA ILE A 127 1.91 -10.56 20.27
C ILE A 127 1.09 -11.82 19.96
N GLU A 128 0.97 -12.19 18.69
CA GLU A 128 0.25 -13.36 18.19
C GLU A 128 -1.26 -13.36 18.50
N ASP A 129 -1.84 -12.18 18.69
CA ASP A 129 -3.28 -11.98 18.80
C ASP A 129 -3.88 -11.75 17.41
N TRP A 130 -3.99 -12.84 16.65
CA TRP A 130 -4.38 -12.78 15.25
C TRP A 130 -5.82 -12.32 15.03
N ASP A 131 -6.71 -12.62 15.98
CA ASP A 131 -8.12 -12.23 15.91
C ASP A 131 -8.25 -10.71 15.93
N ARG A 132 -7.59 -10.04 16.88
CA ARG A 132 -7.61 -8.57 16.97
C ARG A 132 -6.75 -7.88 15.92
N ALA A 133 -5.80 -8.59 15.30
CA ALA A 133 -4.96 -8.03 14.25
C ALA A 133 -5.71 -7.78 12.93
N ILE A 134 -6.87 -8.42 12.72
CA ILE A 134 -7.67 -8.34 11.49
C ILE A 134 -9.00 -7.59 11.65
N GLU A 135 -9.32 -7.13 12.86
CA GLU A 135 -10.46 -6.24 13.15
C GLU A 135 -10.20 -4.81 12.63
#